data_AF-A0A971LKR1-F1
#
_entry.id   AF-A0A971LKR1-F1
#
_cell.length_a   1.000
_cell.length_b   1.000
_cell.length_c   1.000
_cell.angle_alpha   90.00
_cell.angle_beta   90.00
_cell.angle_gamma   90.00
#
_symmetry.space_group_name_H-M   'P 1'
#
loop_
_entity.id
_entity.type
_entity.pdbx_description
1 polymer ?
#
loop_
_entity_poly.entity_id
_entity_poly.type
_entity_poly.pdbx_seq_one_letter_code
_entity_poly.pdbx_strand_id
1 'polypeptide(L)' 'MAHPVPGLCPVCGQKLTVSKLTCHHCETTIEGNFESCRFCG' A
#
# COMPACT_ATOMS: atom_id res chain seq x y z
N MET A 1 -15.66 -5.47 -1.78
CA MET A 1 -15.26 -4.94 -0.46
C MET A 1 -13.79 -4.61 -0.51
N ALA A 2 -13.41 -3.37 -0.20
CA ALA A 2 -11.99 -2.99 -0.12
C ALA A 2 -11.49 -3.33 1.29
N HIS A 3 -10.46 -4.17 1.38
CA HIS A 3 -9.80 -4.48 2.65
C HIS A 3 -8.76 -3.39 2.94
N PRO A 4 -8.75 -2.79 4.14
CA PRO A 4 -7.72 -1.82 4.49
C PRO A 4 -6.36 -2.50 4.47
N VAL A 5 -5.37 -1.81 3.90
CA VAL A 5 -3.98 -2.29 3.92
C VAL A 5 -3.52 -2.33 5.40
N PRO A 6 -2.99 -3.47 5.89
CA PRO A 6 -2.46 -3.56 7.23
C PRO A 6 -1.27 -2.61 7.38
N GLY A 7 -1.26 -1.80 8.44
CA GLY A 7 -0.17 -0.84 8.69
C GLY A 7 1.09 -1.47 9.31
N LEU A 8 0.98 -2.67 9.87
CA LEU A 8 2.06 -3.38 10.56
C LEU A 8 2.21 -4.81 10.03
N CYS A 9 3.45 -5.30 10.01
CA CYS A 9 3.80 -6.66 9.65
C CYS A 9 3.33 -7.60 10.76
N PRO A 10 2.44 -8.57 10.47
CA PRO A 10 1.91 -9.47 11.50
C PRO A 10 2.96 -10.44 12.07
N VAL A 11 4.14 -10.53 11.44
CA VAL A 11 5.24 -11.41 11.86
C VAL A 11 6.19 -10.70 12.83
N CYS A 12 6.60 -9.46 12.53
CA CYS A 12 7.63 -8.74 13.29
C CYS A 12 7.16 -7.43 13.92
N GLY A 13 5.94 -6.98 13.65
CA GLY A 13 5.37 -5.73 14.18
C GLY A 13 5.95 -4.44 13.57
N GLN A 14 6.81 -4.52 12.54
CA GLN A 14 7.34 -3.33 11.85
C GLN A 14 6.31 -2.71 10.91
N LYS A 15 6.48 -1.43 10.57
CA LYS A 15 5.59 -0.73 9.62
C LYS A 15 5.65 -1.38 8.24
N LEU A 16 4.49 -1.66 7.66
CA LEU A 16 4.37 -2.04 6.25
C LEU A 16 4.32 -0.77 5.40
N THR A 17 4.98 -0.82 4.24
CA THR A 17 4.86 0.19 3.19
C THR A 17 4.19 -0.44 1.99
N VAL A 18 3.43 0.35 1.24
CA VAL A 18 2.84 -0.12 -0.02
C VAL A 18 3.98 -0.18 -1.04
N SER A 19 4.14 -1.32 -1.72
CA SER A 19 5.22 -1.50 -2.70
C SER A 19 4.74 -1.66 -4.14
N LYS A 20 3.46 -1.93 -4.33
CA LYS A 20 2.86 -2.20 -5.64
C LYS A 20 1.43 -1.69 -5.69
N LEU A 21 1.12 -0.93 -6.73
CA LEU A 21 -0.20 -0.41 -7.03
C LEU A 21 -0.63 -0.91 -8.41
N THR A 22 -1.85 -1.42 -8.52
CA THR A 22 -2.42 -1.89 -9.79
C THR A 22 -3.69 -1.12 -10.09
N CYS A 23 -3.77 -0.52 -11.27
CA CYS A 23 -4.99 0.10 -11.76
C CYS A 23 -5.91 -0.98 -12.35
N HIS A 24 -7.10 -1.16 -11.78
CA HIS A 24 -8.07 -2.14 -12.27
C HIS A 24 -8.71 -1.75 -13.62
N HIS A 25 -8.55 -0.51 -14.08
CA HIS A 25 -9.13 -0.04 -15.34
C HIS A 25 -8.25 -0.34 -16.55
N CYS A 26 -6.93 -0.11 -16.43
CA CYS A 26 -5.97 -0.23 -17.54
C CYS A 26 -4.84 -1.24 -17.27
N GLU A 27 -4.90 -1.96 -16.14
CA GLU A 27 -3.94 -2.99 -15.73
C GLU A 27 -2.51 -2.50 -15.50
N THR A 28 -2.27 -1.20 -15.58
CA THR A 28 -0.98 -0.59 -15.25
C THR A 28 -0.59 -0.92 -13.81
N THR A 29 0.62 -1.43 -13.66
CA THR A 29 1.24 -1.73 -12.36
C THR A 29 2.40 -0.78 -12.12
N ILE A 30 2.46 -0.21 -10.92
CA ILE A 30 3.52 0.70 -10.48
C ILE A 30 4.15 0.11 -9.23
N GLU A 31 5.47 -0.03 -9.23
CA GLU A 31 6.25 -0.58 -8.13
C GLU A 31 7.20 0.50 -7.58
N GLY A 32 7.38 0.54 -6.26
CA GLY A 32 8.15 1.58 -5.59
C GLY A 32 8.03 1.53 -4.07
N ASN A 33 8.53 2.54 -3.36
CA ASN A 33 8.27 2.70 -1.93
C ASN A 33 7.23 3.81 -1.75
N PHE A 34 5.99 3.42 -1.46
CA PHE A 34 4.89 4.36 -1.31
C PHE A 34 4.55 4.53 0.18
N GLU A 35 4.52 5.79 0.62
CA GLU A 35 4.08 6.15 1.95
C GLU A 35 2.58 6.44 1.94
N SER A 36 1.80 5.69 2.74
CA SER A 36 0.38 5.96 2.93
C SER A 36 0.20 7.11 3.93
N CYS A 37 0.34 8.34 3.48
CA CYS A 37 0.12 9.50 4.33
C CYS A 37 -1.35 9.93 4.28
N ARG A 38 -2.10 9.65 5.34
CA ARG A 38 -3.54 9.98 5.45
C ARG A 38 -3.82 11.50 5.47
N PHE A 39 -2.78 12.32 5.69
CA PHE A 39 -2.88 13.77 5.86
C PHE A 39 -1.92 14.57 4.97
N CYS A 40 -1.20 13.93 4.05
CA CYS A 40 -0.35 14.67 3.13
C CYS A 40 -1.23 15.13 1.97
N GLY A 41 -1.45 16.44 1.91
CA GLY A 41 -2.12 17.17 0.84
C GLY A 41 -1.36 18.45 0.57
#